data_AF-A0A5N1J0N6-F1
#
_entry.id   AF-A0A5N1J0N6-F1
#
_cell.length_a   1.000
_cell.length_b   1.000
_cell.length_c   1.000
_cell.angle_alpha   90.00
_cell.angle_beta   90.00
_cell.angle_gamma   90.00
#
_symmetry.space_group_name_H-M   'P 1'
#
loop_
_entity.id
_entity.type
_entity.pdbx_description
1 polymer ?
#
loop_
_entity_poly.entity_id
_entity_poly.type
_entity_poly.pdbx_seq_one_letter_code
_entity_poly.pdbx_strand_id
1 'polypeptide(L)'
;MIKRLTANQVKAIELSLPGFKNILEGGEENFKKLAVSVFDHWLTEEECVQIYNTDEKEIKSRREKFKQVISDLFVETETFIWRYKKRNRIFVYPPNSLNHLQLKCDIDQQTGLSGQRYSILLPEFSAIYSEEWDWTNLIWYKDENKIKPFLEIIQRASLHILK
;
A
#
# COMPACT_ATOMS: atom_id res chain seq x y z
N MET A 1 -20.24 10.60 2.23
CA MET A 1 -20.98 9.34 2.53
C MET A 1 -20.10 8.16 2.19
N ILE A 2 -19.94 7.15 3.06
CA ILE A 2 -19.08 5.98 2.79
C ILE A 2 -19.88 4.94 2.00
N LYS A 3 -19.42 4.58 0.81
CA LYS A 3 -20.02 3.51 0.00
C LYS A 3 -19.87 2.16 0.71
N ARG A 4 -20.93 1.36 0.69
CA ARG A 4 -20.89 -0.03 1.18
C ARG A 4 -20.46 -0.95 0.03
N LEU A 5 -19.79 -2.03 0.39
CA LEU A 5 -19.45 -3.08 -0.56
C LEU A 5 -20.73 -3.78 -1.06
N THR A 6 -20.74 -4.16 -2.33
CA THR A 6 -21.73 -5.08 -2.89
C THR A 6 -21.41 -6.51 -2.46
N ALA A 7 -22.39 -7.42 -2.55
CA ALA A 7 -22.17 -8.84 -2.24
C ALA A 7 -21.04 -9.46 -3.09
N ASN A 8 -20.94 -9.05 -4.37
CA ASN A 8 -19.89 -9.52 -5.27
C ASN A 8 -18.50 -9.03 -4.84
N GLN A 9 -18.37 -7.76 -4.42
CA GLN A 9 -17.11 -7.21 -3.92
C GLN A 9 -16.66 -7.89 -2.63
N VAL A 10 -17.58 -8.13 -1.69
CA VAL A 10 -17.27 -8.88 -0.45
C VAL A 10 -16.72 -10.26 -0.80
N LYS A 11 -17.41 -10.99 -1.68
CA LYS A 11 -16.99 -12.32 -2.10
C LYS A 11 -15.64 -12.30 -2.83
N ALA A 12 -15.40 -11.31 -3.69
CA ALA A 12 -14.14 -11.17 -4.42
C ALA A 12 -12.95 -10.94 -3.47
N ILE A 13 -13.11 -10.08 -2.46
CA ILE A 13 -12.11 -9.84 -1.43
C ILE A 13 -11.85 -11.12 -0.62
N GLU A 14 -12.89 -11.79 -0.13
CA GLU A 14 -12.73 -12.98 0.71
C GLU A 14 -12.09 -14.16 -0.03
N LEU A 15 -12.40 -14.34 -1.32
CA LEU A 15 -11.81 -15.39 -2.16
C LEU A 15 -10.37 -15.09 -2.58
N SER A 16 -10.08 -13.84 -2.95
CA SER A 16 -8.76 -13.47 -3.49
C SER A 16 -7.75 -13.13 -2.39
N LEU A 17 -8.23 -12.69 -1.23
CA LEU A 17 -7.42 -12.31 -0.08
C LEU A 17 -7.85 -13.06 1.19
N PRO A 18 -7.86 -14.40 1.21
CA PRO A 18 -8.28 -15.14 2.39
C PRO A 18 -7.33 -14.83 3.56
N GLY A 19 -7.89 -14.47 4.71
CA GLY A 19 -7.11 -14.11 5.89
C GLY A 19 -6.50 -12.70 5.87
N PHE A 20 -6.89 -11.81 4.94
CA PHE A 20 -6.36 -10.45 4.86
C PHE A 20 -6.39 -9.67 6.18
N LYS A 21 -7.40 -9.94 7.02
CA LYS A 21 -7.56 -9.29 8.33
C LYS A 21 -6.34 -9.47 9.22
N ASN A 22 -5.71 -10.64 9.19
CA ASN A 22 -4.49 -10.90 9.96
C ASN A 22 -3.35 -9.98 9.51
N ILE A 23 -3.18 -9.79 8.20
CA ILE A 23 -2.19 -8.84 7.66
C ILE A 23 -2.49 -7.40 8.10
N LEU A 24 -3.77 -6.99 8.06
CA LEU A 24 -4.18 -5.64 8.51
C LEU A 24 -3.96 -5.42 10.02
N GLU A 25 -3.90 -6.49 10.80
CA GLU A 25 -3.64 -6.49 12.24
C GLU A 25 -2.15 -6.69 12.57
N GLY A 26 -1.28 -6.82 11.56
CA GLY A 26 0.18 -6.94 11.72
C GLY A 26 0.71 -8.37 11.77
N GLY A 27 -0.10 -9.38 11.45
CA GLY A 27 0.35 -10.75 11.25
C GLY A 27 0.94 -10.99 9.86
N GLU A 28 1.60 -12.13 9.66
CA GLU A 28 2.27 -12.48 8.39
C GLU A 28 1.78 -13.79 7.75
N GLU A 29 0.74 -14.44 8.28
CA GLU A 29 0.41 -15.81 7.88
C GLU A 29 -0.08 -15.95 6.44
N ASN A 30 0.55 -16.87 5.69
CA ASN A 30 0.16 -17.33 4.35
C ASN A 30 0.26 -16.31 3.22
N PHE A 31 0.91 -15.15 3.42
CA PHE A 31 1.22 -14.20 2.35
C PHE A 31 2.74 -14.17 2.10
N LYS A 32 3.13 -14.05 0.83
CA LYS A 32 4.50 -13.69 0.45
C LYS A 32 4.62 -12.17 0.56
N LYS A 33 5.83 -11.68 0.84
CA LYS A 33 6.12 -10.24 0.92
C LYS A 33 7.17 -9.81 -0.11
N LEU A 34 6.98 -8.63 -0.67
CA LEU A 34 7.97 -7.89 -1.44
C LEU A 34 8.06 -6.49 -0.89
N ALA A 35 9.26 -5.96 -0.74
CA ALA A 35 9.47 -4.58 -0.37
C ALA A 35 9.53 -3.69 -1.61
N VAL A 36 8.93 -2.52 -1.53
CA VAL A 36 8.89 -1.51 -2.57
C VAL A 36 9.52 -0.26 -2.01
N SER A 37 10.68 0.13 -2.51
CA SER A 37 11.45 1.25 -1.97
C SER A 37 11.79 2.28 -3.03
N VAL A 38 12.06 3.50 -2.58
CA VAL A 38 12.70 4.53 -3.42
C VAL A 38 14.18 4.25 -3.66
N PHE A 39 14.77 3.38 -2.83
CA PHE A 39 16.17 2.94 -2.92
C PHE A 39 16.27 1.63 -3.69
N ASP A 40 17.33 1.45 -4.47
CA ASP A 40 17.56 0.28 -5.30
C ASP A 40 18.19 -0.91 -4.56
N HIS A 41 18.49 -0.74 -3.27
CA HIS A 41 19.05 -1.76 -2.39
C HIS A 41 18.58 -1.58 -0.94
N TRP A 42 18.84 -2.58 -0.09
CA TRP A 42 18.68 -2.47 1.35
C TRP A 42 19.75 -1.54 1.91
N LEU A 43 19.33 -0.51 2.61
CA LEU A 43 20.24 0.50 3.16
C LEU A 43 21.19 -0.09 4.20
N THR A 44 22.40 0.43 4.20
CA THR A 44 23.37 0.26 5.29
C THR A 44 22.96 1.08 6.52
N GLU A 45 23.58 0.80 7.68
CA GLU A 45 23.32 1.55 8.90
C GLU A 45 23.64 3.03 8.73
N GLU A 46 24.73 3.36 8.03
CA GLU A 46 25.15 4.72 7.75
C GLU A 46 24.15 5.47 6.86
N GLU A 47 23.60 4.81 5.84
CA GLU A 47 22.61 5.38 4.92
C GLU A 47 21.25 5.61 5.60
N CYS A 48 20.83 4.69 6.48
CA CYS A 48 19.60 4.81 7.26
C CYS A 48 19.53 6.12 8.06
N VAL A 49 20.65 6.57 8.64
CA VAL A 49 20.70 7.82 9.40
C VAL A 49 20.48 9.06 8.51
N GLN A 50 20.77 8.93 7.21
CA GLN A 50 20.72 10.05 6.26
C GLN A 50 19.42 10.12 5.45
N ILE A 51 18.52 9.14 5.56
CA ILE A 51 17.32 9.05 4.69
C ILE A 51 16.41 10.27 4.76
N TYR A 52 16.36 10.98 5.89
CA TYR A 52 15.57 12.20 6.06
C TYR A 52 16.42 13.48 6.03
N ASN A 53 17.75 13.35 6.02
CA ASN A 53 18.69 14.47 5.96
C ASN A 53 19.05 14.80 4.50
N THR A 54 18.03 15.05 3.68
CA THR A 54 18.19 15.42 2.27
C THR A 54 17.39 16.68 1.92
N ASP A 55 17.59 17.20 0.71
CA ASP A 55 16.87 18.36 0.17
C ASP A 55 15.35 18.10 0.12
N GLU A 56 14.55 19.13 0.42
CA GLU A 56 13.09 19.08 0.37
C GLU A 56 12.58 18.65 -1.01
N LYS A 57 13.31 19.00 -2.07
CA LYS A 57 13.00 18.57 -3.44
C LYS A 57 13.07 17.06 -3.60
N GLU A 58 14.05 16.41 -2.99
CA GLU A 58 14.17 14.95 -3.05
C GLU A 58 13.07 14.28 -2.24
N ILE A 59 12.78 14.77 -1.04
CA ILE A 59 11.66 14.29 -0.21
C ILE A 59 10.34 14.39 -0.99
N LYS A 60 10.11 15.52 -1.65
CA LYS A 60 8.93 15.71 -2.50
C LYS A 60 8.93 14.73 -3.66
N SER A 61 10.05 14.53 -4.34
CA SER A 61 10.16 13.55 -5.43
C SER A 61 9.81 12.13 -4.97
N ARG A 62 10.34 11.70 -3.81
CA ARG A 62 10.04 10.39 -3.21
C ARG A 62 8.54 10.22 -2.93
N ARG A 63 7.90 11.24 -2.34
CA ARG A 63 6.45 11.26 -2.08
C ARG A 63 5.64 11.15 -3.37
N GLU A 64 6.03 11.88 -4.42
CA GLU A 64 5.32 11.84 -5.70
C GLU A 64 5.39 10.44 -6.35
N LYS A 65 6.48 9.69 -6.21
CA LYS A 65 6.56 8.31 -6.69
C LYS A 65 5.49 7.42 -6.03
N PHE A 66 5.36 7.49 -4.70
CA PHE A 66 4.32 6.72 -3.99
C PHE A 66 2.92 7.18 -4.34
N LYS A 67 2.68 8.49 -4.47
CA LYS A 67 1.39 9.03 -4.92
C LYS A 67 1.04 8.53 -6.32
N GLN A 68 2.02 8.42 -7.22
CA GLN A 68 1.81 7.89 -8.55
C GLN A 68 1.32 6.44 -8.49
N VAL A 69 1.93 5.59 -7.66
CA VAL A 69 1.44 4.21 -7.43
C VAL A 69 -0.01 4.22 -6.96
N ILE A 70 -0.36 5.05 -5.98
CA ILE A 70 -1.74 5.13 -5.46
C ILE A 70 -2.73 5.59 -6.55
N SER A 71 -2.33 6.55 -7.38
CA SER A 71 -3.13 7.02 -8.52
C SER A 71 -3.35 5.91 -9.55
N ASP A 72 -2.28 5.24 -9.95
CA ASP A 72 -2.33 4.16 -10.95
C ASP A 72 -3.18 2.99 -10.46
N LEU A 73 -3.02 2.59 -9.19
CA LEU A 73 -3.86 1.57 -8.58
C LEU A 73 -5.34 1.94 -8.60
N PHE A 74 -5.67 3.20 -8.28
CA PHE A 74 -7.07 3.65 -8.29
C PHE A 74 -7.68 3.64 -9.70
N VAL A 75 -6.89 3.92 -10.73
CA VAL A 75 -7.34 3.99 -12.13
C VAL A 75 -7.45 2.60 -12.75
N GLU A 76 -6.48 1.72 -12.48
CA GLU A 76 -6.33 0.45 -13.19
C GLU A 76 -7.01 -0.73 -12.51
N THR A 77 -7.25 -0.67 -11.20
CA THR A 77 -7.84 -1.79 -10.45
C THR A 77 -8.91 -1.33 -9.46
N GLU A 78 -9.82 -2.26 -9.16
CA GLU A 78 -10.74 -2.07 -8.05
C GLU A 78 -9.98 -2.05 -6.72
N THR A 79 -9.98 -0.87 -6.09
CA THR A 79 -9.20 -0.57 -4.90
C THR A 79 -10.08 -0.47 -3.67
N PHE A 80 -9.65 -1.05 -2.54
CA PHE A 80 -10.39 -0.97 -1.29
C PHE A 80 -9.52 -0.51 -0.12
N ILE A 81 -10.13 0.26 0.78
CA ILE A 81 -9.52 0.73 2.01
C ILE A 81 -10.33 0.23 3.21
N TRP A 82 -9.76 0.36 4.40
CA TRP A 82 -10.35 -0.19 5.61
C TRP A 82 -10.26 0.76 6.79
N ARG A 83 -11.05 0.46 7.83
CA ARG A 83 -10.96 1.11 9.15
C ARG A 83 -11.56 0.22 10.22
N TYR A 84 -11.22 0.48 11.48
CA TYR A 84 -11.96 -0.09 12.60
C TYR A 84 -13.33 0.58 12.77
N LYS A 85 -14.35 -0.24 13.01
CA LYS A 85 -15.62 0.17 13.60
C LYS A 85 -15.64 -0.20 15.09
N LYS A 86 -16.70 0.19 15.80
CA LYS A 86 -16.95 -0.21 17.20
C LYS A 86 -16.65 -1.70 17.40
N ARG A 87 -16.07 -2.04 18.56
CA ARG A 87 -15.65 -3.39 18.95
C ARG A 87 -14.56 -3.99 18.04
N ASN A 88 -13.60 -3.17 17.62
CA ASN A 88 -12.44 -3.55 16.78
C ASN A 88 -12.80 -4.33 15.50
N ARG A 89 -14.00 -4.14 14.97
CA ARG A 89 -14.38 -4.83 13.73
C ARG A 89 -13.80 -4.11 12.52
N ILE A 90 -12.96 -4.80 11.75
CA ILE A 90 -12.48 -4.32 10.46
C ILE A 90 -13.65 -4.11 9.50
N PHE A 91 -13.72 -2.92 8.92
CA PHE A 91 -14.69 -2.54 7.91
C PHE A 91 -13.99 -2.07 6.65
N VAL A 92 -14.13 -2.86 5.58
CA VAL A 92 -13.59 -2.58 4.25
C VAL A 92 -14.64 -1.86 3.41
N TYR A 93 -14.20 -0.91 2.58
CA TYR A 93 -15.05 -0.13 1.70
C TYR A 93 -14.24 0.46 0.53
N PRO A 94 -14.87 0.75 -0.63
CA PRO A 94 -14.18 1.39 -1.73
C PRO A 94 -14.02 2.89 -1.45
N PRO A 95 -12.89 3.51 -1.84
CA PRO A 95 -12.76 4.96 -1.84
C PRO A 95 -13.79 5.59 -2.80
N ASN A 96 -14.15 6.85 -2.53
CA ASN A 96 -15.19 7.54 -3.30
C ASN A 96 -14.62 8.28 -4.52
N SER A 97 -13.33 8.59 -4.47
CA SER A 97 -12.56 9.33 -5.46
C SER A 97 -11.08 9.09 -5.16
N LEU A 98 -10.22 9.41 -6.13
CA LEU A 98 -8.76 9.38 -5.95
C LEU A 98 -8.34 10.26 -4.77
N ASN A 99 -8.89 11.47 -4.65
CA ASN A 99 -8.59 12.36 -3.53
C ASN A 99 -8.93 11.74 -2.17
N HIS A 100 -10.05 10.99 -2.07
CA HIS A 100 -10.37 10.28 -0.82
C HIS A 100 -9.34 9.18 -0.50
N LEU A 101 -8.83 8.47 -1.51
CA LEU A 101 -7.78 7.48 -1.32
C LEU A 101 -6.45 8.12 -0.92
N GLN A 102 -6.03 9.18 -1.60
CA GLN A 102 -4.80 9.91 -1.29
C GLN A 102 -4.82 10.51 0.13
N LEU A 103 -5.93 11.12 0.54
CA LEU A 103 -6.12 11.60 1.92
C LEU A 103 -6.07 10.48 2.96
N LYS A 104 -6.40 9.24 2.58
CA LYS A 104 -6.30 8.08 3.46
C LYS A 104 -4.90 7.53 3.57
N CYS A 105 -4.10 7.68 2.52
CA CYS A 105 -2.70 7.29 2.50
C CYS A 105 -1.80 8.35 3.16
N ASP A 106 -2.23 9.62 3.13
CA ASP A 106 -1.59 10.74 3.84
C ASP A 106 -0.08 10.88 3.57
N ILE A 107 0.35 10.55 2.34
CA ILE A 107 1.76 10.47 1.93
C ILE A 107 2.52 11.78 2.17
N ASP A 108 1.84 12.92 2.06
CA ASP A 108 2.44 14.24 2.30
C ASP A 108 2.84 14.48 3.75
N GLN A 109 2.18 13.81 4.70
CA GLN A 109 2.46 13.92 6.13
C GLN A 109 3.30 12.76 6.67
N GLN A 110 3.62 11.78 5.82
CA GLN A 110 4.49 10.66 6.18
C GLN A 110 5.91 11.16 6.43
N THR A 111 6.39 10.87 7.63
CA THR A 111 7.78 11.05 8.09
C THR A 111 8.17 9.84 8.92
N GLY A 112 9.45 9.74 9.32
CA GLY A 112 9.89 8.69 10.25
C GLY A 112 9.25 8.76 11.65
N LEU A 113 8.45 9.79 11.96
CA LEU A 113 7.82 9.99 13.27
C LEU A 113 6.32 10.33 13.19
N SER A 114 5.77 10.54 11.99
CA SER A 114 4.41 11.04 11.79
C SER A 114 3.77 10.50 10.52
N GLY A 115 2.44 10.64 10.43
CA GLY A 115 1.65 10.20 9.29
C GLY A 115 0.81 8.97 9.63
N GLN A 116 -0.21 8.74 8.80
CA GLN A 116 -1.10 7.60 8.97
C GLN A 116 -0.55 6.39 8.21
N ARG A 117 -0.35 5.27 8.93
CA ARG A 117 -0.18 3.96 8.30
C ARG A 117 -1.39 3.65 7.44
N TYR A 118 -1.16 3.15 6.24
CA TYR A 118 -2.23 2.73 5.35
C TYR A 118 -2.00 1.33 4.83
N SER A 119 -3.12 0.68 4.51
CA SER A 119 -3.12 -0.54 3.71
C SER A 119 -4.27 -0.50 2.73
N ILE A 120 -4.00 -0.94 1.52
CA ILE A 120 -4.91 -0.95 0.39
C ILE A 120 -5.07 -2.40 -0.05
N LEU A 121 -6.31 -2.86 -0.14
CA LEU A 121 -6.62 -4.20 -0.60
C LEU A 121 -6.85 -4.14 -2.11
N LEU A 122 -6.19 -5.05 -2.83
CA LEU A 122 -6.18 -5.15 -4.29
C LEU A 122 -6.57 -6.59 -4.68
N PRO A 123 -7.87 -6.96 -4.63
CA PRO A 123 -8.31 -8.34 -4.85
C PRO A 123 -7.94 -8.89 -6.23
N GLU A 124 -7.96 -8.04 -7.26
CA GLU A 124 -7.57 -8.41 -8.63
C GLU A 124 -6.14 -8.96 -8.68
N PHE A 125 -5.21 -8.32 -7.97
CA PHE A 125 -3.82 -8.76 -7.85
C PHE A 125 -3.59 -9.81 -6.75
N SER A 126 -4.65 -10.17 -6.01
CA SER A 126 -4.55 -11.01 -4.80
C SER A 126 -3.46 -10.48 -3.86
N ALA A 127 -3.45 -9.14 -3.70
CA ALA A 127 -2.44 -8.41 -2.93
C ALA A 127 -3.02 -7.39 -1.95
N ILE A 128 -2.20 -7.02 -0.98
CA ILE A 128 -2.40 -5.90 -0.07
C ILE A 128 -1.14 -5.03 -0.18
N TYR A 129 -1.33 -3.74 -0.47
CA TYR A 129 -0.25 -2.76 -0.48
C TYR A 129 -0.30 -1.94 0.79
N SER A 130 0.73 -2.03 1.60
CA SER A 130 0.82 -1.35 2.89
C SER A 130 2.01 -0.42 2.89
N GLU A 131 1.89 0.72 3.55
CA GLU A 131 3.06 1.55 3.82
C GLU A 131 3.83 1.02 5.04
N GLU A 132 5.15 1.11 4.95
CA GLU A 132 6.10 0.80 6.01
C GLU A 132 7.10 1.95 6.24
N TRP A 133 8.03 1.77 7.18
CA TRP A 133 9.04 2.78 7.51
C TRP A 133 10.00 3.08 6.34
N ASP A 134 10.76 4.17 6.49
CA ASP A 134 11.99 4.42 5.73
C ASP A 134 11.81 4.42 4.21
N TRP A 135 10.76 5.11 3.73
CA TRP A 135 10.43 5.21 2.30
C TRP A 135 10.27 3.84 1.62
N THR A 136 9.74 2.87 2.38
CA THR A 136 9.51 1.52 1.91
C THR A 136 8.06 1.14 2.18
N ASN A 137 7.41 0.59 1.17
CA ASN A 137 6.10 -0.03 1.28
C ASN A 137 6.24 -1.55 1.14
N LEU A 138 5.23 -2.29 1.59
CA LEU A 138 5.15 -3.74 1.44
C LEU A 138 4.01 -4.14 0.52
N ILE A 139 4.30 -5.09 -0.35
CA ILE A 139 3.31 -5.85 -1.11
C ILE A 139 3.18 -7.23 -0.46
N TRP A 140 2.04 -7.48 0.16
CA TRP A 140 1.65 -8.80 0.64
C TRP A 140 0.82 -9.47 -0.45
N TYR A 141 1.23 -10.63 -0.96
CA TYR A 141 0.53 -11.28 -2.07
C TYR A 141 0.44 -12.80 -1.92
N LYS A 142 -0.52 -13.41 -2.62
CA LYS A 142 -0.72 -14.86 -2.62
C LYS A 142 -0.47 -15.53 -3.97
N ASP A 143 -0.69 -14.81 -5.06
CA ASP A 143 -0.64 -15.37 -6.42
C ASP A 143 0.45 -14.65 -7.22
N GLU A 144 1.50 -15.40 -7.58
CA GLU A 144 2.65 -14.90 -8.35
C GLU A 144 2.30 -14.46 -9.77
N ASN A 145 1.23 -15.00 -10.36
CA ASN A 145 0.83 -14.59 -11.69
C ASN A 145 0.01 -13.30 -11.64
N LYS A 146 -0.87 -13.17 -10.65
CA LYS A 146 -1.72 -11.99 -10.49
C LYS A 146 -0.95 -10.76 -10.00
N ILE A 147 0.21 -10.93 -9.38
CA ILE A 147 1.00 -9.78 -8.92
C ILE A 147 1.76 -9.07 -10.03
N LYS A 148 2.00 -9.73 -11.18
CA LYS A 148 2.85 -9.20 -12.26
C LYS A 148 2.41 -7.81 -12.76
N PRO A 149 1.12 -7.55 -13.06
CA PRO A 149 0.68 -6.22 -13.47
C PRO A 149 0.92 -5.17 -12.38
N PHE A 150 0.78 -5.55 -11.10
CA PHE A 150 1.10 -4.63 -10.01
C PHE A 150 2.59 -4.27 -9.96
N LEU A 151 3.48 -5.23 -10.21
CA LEU A 151 4.92 -4.95 -10.27
C LEU A 151 5.28 -3.99 -11.41
N GLU A 152 4.57 -4.07 -12.54
CA GLU A 152 4.73 -3.11 -13.64
C GLU A 152 4.32 -1.69 -13.22
N ILE A 153 3.21 -1.54 -12.47
CA ILE A 153 2.79 -0.24 -11.90
C ILE A 153 3.90 0.35 -11.02
N ILE A 154 4.51 -0.47 -10.14
CA ILE A 154 5.62 -0.03 -9.28
C ILE A 154 6.81 0.47 -10.09
N GLN A 155 7.18 -0.26 -11.15
CA GLN A 155 8.31 0.12 -12.01
C GLN A 155 8.04 1.41 -12.79
N ARG A 156 6.82 1.64 -13.29
CA ARG A 156 6.45 2.89 -13.96
C ARG A 156 6.57 4.11 -13.03
N ALA A 157 6.30 3.92 -11.74
CA ALA A 157 6.49 4.95 -10.72
C ALA A 157 7.97 5.16 -10.33
N SER A 158 8.92 4.48 -11.00
CA SER A 158 10.36 4.56 -10.72
C SER A 158 10.71 4.18 -9.28
N LEU A 159 10.01 3.17 -8.74
CA LEU A 159 10.30 2.51 -7.47
C LEU A 159 10.95 1.15 -7.71
N HIS A 160 11.70 0.69 -6.73
CA HIS A 160 12.46 -0.55 -6.78
C HIS A 160 11.77 -1.63 -5.96
N ILE A 161 11.84 -2.87 -6.44
CA ILE A 161 11.35 -4.04 -5.73
C ILE A 161 12.55 -4.73 -5.09
N LEU A 162 12.57 -4.76 -3.77
CA LEU A 162 13.60 -5.43 -2.97
C LEU A 162 13.09 -6.81 -2.56
N LYS A 163 13.97 -7.80 -2.67
CA LYS A 163 13.71 -9.21 -2.33
C LYS A 163 14.48 -9.63 -1.10
#